data_AF-E9EJ00-F1
#
_entry.id   AF-E9EJ00-F1
#
_cell.length_a   1.000
_cell.length_b   1.000
_cell.length_c   1.000
_cell.angle_alpha   90.00
_cell.angle_beta   90.00
_cell.angle_gamma   90.00
#
_symmetry.space_group_name_H-M   'P 1'
#
loop_
_entity.id
_entity.type
_entity.pdbx_description
1 polymer ?
#
loop_
_entity_poly.entity_id
_entity_poly.type
_entity_poly.pdbx_seq_one_letter_code
_entity_poly.pdbx_strand_id
1 'polypeptide(L)'
;MQRNDLLHIRSSAAGLPGPYLQENMAPYEILDKIGEAKPRTILLIQGHTEQGDGLKGAMRFPYRKFAIALQRQGSNLVVMCDMHKQPGNAIPRIIAGPVPGNYCYHLVQQPPATMTDLAYRVYCDVFALFSDIVLISVADFGGLERVLSFVCSWVLRRQLQKPKLRTHFVVATDKYCLKDIQFELLATMMADQWTQSVASVKRTISDYTELSVINGASASPGLVVKLFGLRNHRQAEGLHFTGSDTKILLRAAIAHYTAKPMETFNLVAASRPSWPVPEELGHHIGEFLAACPPEPVDHYPIIASALVMNAFHPGLH
;
A
#
# COMPACT_ATOMS: atom_id res chain seq x y z
N MET A 1 5.56 -4.99 24.69
CA MET A 1 5.54 -4.50 23.30
C MET A 1 4.14 -4.75 22.76
N GLN A 2 3.49 -3.78 22.12
CA GLN A 2 2.13 -3.99 21.61
C GLN A 2 2.18 -4.96 20.43
N ARG A 3 1.35 -6.01 20.50
CA ARG A 3 1.42 -7.20 19.64
C ARG A 3 1.08 -6.91 18.15
N ASN A 4 0.68 -5.69 17.85
CA ASN A 4 0.08 -5.28 16.57
C ASN A 4 1.00 -4.40 15.72
N ASP A 5 2.12 -3.92 16.26
CA ASP A 5 3.07 -3.09 15.52
C ASP A 5 3.82 -3.95 14.50
N LEU A 6 3.69 -3.63 13.21
CA LEU A 6 4.29 -4.36 12.10
C LEU A 6 5.66 -3.79 11.69
N LEU A 7 5.73 -2.50 11.35
CA LEU A 7 6.96 -1.87 10.88
C LEU A 7 7.37 -0.70 11.75
N HIS A 8 8.68 -0.56 11.93
CA HIS A 8 9.32 0.64 12.46
C HIS A 8 10.58 1.00 11.69
N ILE A 9 10.88 2.29 11.63
CA ILE A 9 12.20 2.77 11.20
C ILE A 9 13.19 2.60 12.36
N ARG A 10 14.40 2.13 12.03
CA ARG A 10 15.56 2.07 12.94
C ARG A 10 16.76 2.71 12.30
N SER A 11 17.54 3.41 13.12
CA SER A 11 18.84 3.94 12.73
C SER A 11 19.91 2.86 12.92
N SER A 12 21.01 2.99 12.20
CA SER A 12 22.12 2.06 12.32
C SER A 12 22.78 2.15 13.71
N ALA A 13 23.34 1.02 14.16
CA ALA A 13 24.35 1.05 15.21
C ALA A 13 25.65 1.65 14.64
N ALA A 14 26.56 2.09 15.52
CA ALA A 14 27.86 2.60 15.10
C ALA A 14 28.59 1.55 14.24
N GLY A 15 29.00 1.93 13.03
CA GLY A 15 29.70 1.04 12.08
C GLY A 15 28.81 0.20 11.16
N LEU A 16 27.47 0.27 11.27
CA LEU A 16 26.55 -0.41 10.35
C LEU A 16 25.97 0.55 9.30
N PRO A 17 25.70 0.10 8.06
CA PRO A 17 24.94 0.88 7.09
C PRO A 17 23.50 1.07 7.59
N GLY A 18 22.78 2.09 7.13
CA GLY A 18 21.38 2.34 7.53
C GLY A 18 20.71 3.37 6.63
N PRO A 19 19.39 3.60 6.78
CA PRO A 19 18.47 3.12 7.82
C PRO A 19 17.93 1.69 7.57
N TYR A 20 17.23 1.15 8.57
CA TYR A 20 16.55 -0.16 8.49
C TYR A 20 15.04 -0.02 8.69
N LEU A 21 14.29 -0.94 8.07
CA LEU A 21 12.93 -1.27 8.48
C LEU A 21 12.99 -2.51 9.39
N GLN A 22 12.56 -2.35 10.64
CA GLN A 22 12.31 -3.46 11.56
C GLN A 22 10.90 -3.98 11.31
N GLU A 23 10.81 -5.22 10.85
CA GLU A 23 9.56 -5.97 10.67
C GLU A 23 9.33 -6.92 11.84
N ASN A 24 8.22 -6.74 12.56
CA ASN A 24 7.83 -7.61 13.65
C ASN A 24 6.94 -8.74 13.12
N MET A 25 7.19 -9.99 13.53
CA MET A 25 6.41 -11.12 13.03
C MET A 25 5.05 -11.30 13.73
N ALA A 26 4.90 -10.81 14.96
CA ALA A 26 3.70 -11.03 15.78
C ALA A 26 2.37 -10.54 15.15
N PRO A 27 2.30 -9.38 14.47
CA PRO A 27 1.06 -8.89 13.88
C PRO A 27 0.53 -9.77 12.74
N TYR A 28 1.37 -10.60 12.12
CA TYR A 28 0.93 -11.54 11.09
C TYR A 28 -0.03 -12.61 11.64
N GLU A 29 -0.09 -12.83 12.96
CA GLU A 29 -1.12 -13.66 13.59
C GLU A 29 -2.54 -13.18 13.24
N ILE A 30 -2.73 -11.89 12.96
CA ILE A 30 -4.02 -11.33 12.52
C ILE A 30 -4.42 -11.90 11.16
N LEU A 31 -3.47 -11.99 10.24
CA LEU A 31 -3.67 -12.52 8.89
C LEU A 31 -3.87 -14.04 8.93
N ASP A 32 -3.15 -14.75 9.81
CA ASP A 32 -3.38 -16.18 10.06
C ASP A 32 -4.80 -16.45 10.58
N LYS A 33 -5.33 -15.58 11.45
CA LYS A 33 -6.72 -15.68 11.95
C LYS A 33 -7.78 -15.30 10.92
N ILE A 34 -7.41 -14.54 9.89
CA ILE A 34 -8.28 -14.28 8.74
C ILE A 34 -8.29 -15.51 7.82
N GLY A 35 -7.14 -16.16 7.65
CA GLY A 35 -6.99 -17.39 6.88
C GLY A 35 -7.43 -17.21 5.43
N GLU A 36 -8.29 -18.11 4.95
CA GLU A 36 -8.79 -18.11 3.57
C GLU A 36 -9.87 -17.05 3.29
N ALA A 37 -10.32 -16.32 4.31
CA ALA A 37 -11.20 -15.18 4.08
C ALA A 37 -10.42 -14.07 3.37
N LYS A 38 -11.11 -13.30 2.53
CA LYS A 38 -10.52 -12.20 1.75
C LYS A 38 -10.87 -10.85 2.38
N PRO A 39 -10.02 -10.31 3.27
CA PRO A 39 -10.36 -9.11 4.02
C PRO A 39 -10.37 -7.90 3.09
N ARG A 40 -11.23 -6.92 3.40
CA ARG A 40 -11.07 -5.57 2.87
C ARG A 40 -10.09 -4.80 3.72
N THR A 41 -9.24 -4.01 3.11
CA THR A 41 -8.13 -3.35 3.77
C THR A 41 -8.26 -1.84 3.66
N ILE A 42 -8.27 -1.17 4.81
CA ILE A 42 -8.14 0.30 4.87
C ILE A 42 -6.74 0.65 5.35
N LEU A 43 -6.03 1.44 4.54
CA LEU A 43 -4.82 2.12 4.96
C LEU A 43 -5.21 3.42 5.66
N LEU A 44 -5.02 3.46 6.96
CA LEU A 44 -5.44 4.56 7.81
C LEU A 44 -4.23 5.40 8.21
N ILE A 45 -4.13 6.58 7.62
CA ILE A 45 -3.10 7.56 7.91
C ILE A 45 -3.68 8.59 8.89
N GLN A 46 -3.58 8.26 10.17
CA GLN A 46 -4.02 9.11 11.27
C GLN A 46 -2.93 9.15 12.34
N GLY A 47 -2.94 10.20 13.16
CA GLY A 47 -1.99 10.33 14.26
C GLY A 47 -2.28 9.35 15.38
N HIS A 48 -1.24 8.92 16.09
CA HIS A 48 -1.43 8.24 17.37
C HIS A 48 -1.96 9.22 18.43
N THR A 49 -3.18 9.01 18.94
CA THR A 49 -3.69 9.74 20.10
C THR A 49 -4.28 8.80 21.15
N GLU A 50 -3.97 9.07 22.43
CA GLU A 50 -4.48 8.27 23.56
C GLU A 50 -5.94 8.59 23.88
N GLN A 51 -6.41 9.77 23.50
CA GLN A 51 -7.79 10.23 23.54
C GLN A 51 -8.22 10.68 22.13
N GLY A 52 -9.48 10.51 21.76
CA GLY A 52 -9.93 10.92 20.43
C GLY A 52 -11.44 10.88 20.26
N ASP A 53 -11.96 11.94 19.66
CA ASP A 53 -13.34 12.07 19.19
C ASP A 53 -13.41 11.90 17.66
N GLY A 54 -14.62 11.72 17.12
CA GLY A 54 -14.86 11.55 15.69
C GLY A 54 -14.13 10.34 15.12
N LEU A 55 -13.40 10.52 14.02
CA LEU A 55 -12.72 9.43 13.31
C LEU A 55 -11.69 8.70 14.19
N LYS A 56 -10.98 9.45 15.04
CA LYS A 56 -9.99 8.91 15.98
C LYS A 56 -10.64 7.99 17.01
N GLY A 57 -11.81 8.37 17.51
CA GLY A 57 -12.59 7.55 18.44
C GLY A 57 -13.16 6.31 17.76
N ALA A 58 -13.70 6.47 16.53
CA ALA A 58 -14.28 5.38 15.75
C ALA A 58 -13.24 4.32 15.33
N MET A 59 -11.98 4.71 15.14
CA MET A 59 -10.86 3.86 14.72
C MET A 59 -9.76 3.80 15.77
N ARG A 60 -10.15 3.71 17.06
CA ARG A 60 -9.22 3.64 18.18
C ARG A 60 -8.69 2.22 18.34
N PHE A 61 -7.41 2.05 18.09
CA PHE A 61 -6.72 0.78 18.32
C PHE A 61 -5.38 1.04 19.01
N PRO A 62 -4.93 0.13 19.89
CA PRO A 62 -3.65 0.26 20.56
C PRO A 62 -2.50 -0.11 19.61
N TYR A 63 -1.63 0.84 19.31
CA TYR A 63 -0.37 0.63 18.59
C TYR A 63 0.67 1.66 19.04
N ARG A 64 1.95 1.40 18.78
CA ARG A 64 3.01 2.30 19.20
C ARG A 64 3.10 3.51 18.27
N LYS A 65 3.39 4.68 18.84
CA LYS A 65 3.74 5.90 18.08
C LYS A 65 4.81 5.59 17.02
N PHE A 66 4.68 6.22 15.86
CA PHE A 66 5.67 6.13 14.77
C PHE A 66 5.85 4.72 14.20
N ALA A 67 4.78 3.95 14.17
CA ALA A 67 4.76 2.60 13.61
C ALA A 67 3.80 2.50 12.44
N ILE A 68 3.93 1.40 11.70
CA ILE A 68 2.82 0.83 10.94
C ILE A 68 2.30 -0.36 11.74
N ALA A 69 1.00 -0.44 11.97
CA ALA A 69 0.38 -1.52 12.73
C ALA A 69 -0.75 -2.21 11.95
N LEU A 70 -0.94 -3.49 12.21
CA LEU A 70 -2.04 -4.27 11.67
C LEU A 70 -3.11 -4.45 12.74
N GLN A 71 -4.37 -4.30 12.33
CA GLN A 71 -5.50 -4.50 13.22
C GLN A 71 -6.66 -5.13 12.47
N ARG A 72 -7.41 -5.99 13.16
CA ARG A 72 -8.65 -6.57 12.65
C ARG A 72 -9.87 -5.83 13.17
N GLN A 73 -10.83 -5.57 12.29
CA GLN A 73 -12.16 -5.07 12.63
C GLN A 73 -13.21 -5.91 11.89
N GLY A 74 -13.82 -6.87 12.59
CA GLY A 74 -14.71 -7.85 11.96
C GLY A 74 -13.96 -8.70 10.93
N SER A 75 -14.43 -8.68 9.68
CA SER A 75 -13.79 -9.33 8.52
C SER A 75 -12.75 -8.46 7.82
N ASN A 76 -12.54 -7.22 8.29
CA ASN A 76 -11.69 -6.25 7.61
C ASN A 76 -10.33 -6.11 8.30
N LEU A 77 -9.35 -5.71 7.50
CA LEU A 77 -8.00 -5.36 7.92
C LEU A 77 -7.86 -3.82 7.94
N VAL A 78 -7.25 -3.31 9.00
CA VAL A 78 -6.88 -1.91 9.14
C VAL A 78 -5.36 -1.83 9.27
N VAL A 79 -4.73 -1.08 8.38
CA VAL A 79 -3.30 -0.79 8.42
C VAL A 79 -3.12 0.63 8.91
N MET A 80 -2.69 0.78 10.15
CA MET A 80 -2.53 2.09 10.79
C MET A 80 -1.15 2.65 10.52
N CYS A 81 -1.07 3.90 10.06
CA CYS A 81 0.17 4.49 9.54
C CYS A 81 0.51 5.81 10.25
N ASP A 82 1.45 5.76 11.19
CA ASP A 82 1.95 6.92 11.94
C ASP A 82 3.47 7.11 11.80
N MET A 83 4.14 6.20 11.08
CA MET A 83 5.59 6.16 10.90
C MET A 83 6.19 7.45 10.30
N HIS A 84 5.41 8.20 9.52
CA HIS A 84 5.83 9.44 8.85
C HIS A 84 6.07 10.60 9.82
N LYS A 85 5.55 10.49 11.05
CA LYS A 85 5.70 11.50 12.11
C LYS A 85 6.98 11.31 12.93
N GLN A 86 7.74 10.24 12.69
CA GLN A 86 8.99 9.97 13.39
C GLN A 86 9.99 11.12 13.17
N PRO A 87 10.39 11.85 14.23
CA PRO A 87 11.43 12.87 14.10
C PRO A 87 12.77 12.20 13.76
N GLY A 88 13.49 12.74 12.78
CA GLY A 88 14.74 12.15 12.28
C GLY A 88 15.83 12.04 13.35
N ASN A 89 15.87 12.98 14.31
CA ASN A 89 16.79 12.99 15.44
C ASN A 89 16.41 12.00 16.56
N ALA A 90 15.21 11.44 16.54
CA ALA A 90 14.67 10.58 17.61
C ALA A 90 14.53 9.11 17.16
N ILE A 91 15.20 8.70 16.08
CA ILE A 91 15.08 7.35 15.55
C ILE A 91 15.84 6.36 16.43
N PRO A 92 15.16 5.35 17.00
CA PRO A 92 15.80 4.34 17.83
C PRO A 92 16.85 3.56 17.04
N ARG A 93 18.03 3.38 17.63
CA ARG A 93 19.09 2.53 17.07
C ARG A 93 18.71 1.06 17.20
N ILE A 94 19.22 0.23 16.28
CA ILE A 94 19.22 -1.22 16.49
C ILE A 94 20.10 -1.53 17.70
N ILE A 95 19.56 -2.29 18.66
CA ILE A 95 20.28 -2.75 19.84
C ILE A 95 20.90 -4.11 19.49
N ALA A 96 22.21 -4.22 19.57
CA ALA A 96 22.90 -5.50 19.40
C ALA A 96 22.68 -6.39 20.64
N GLY A 97 22.40 -7.68 20.41
CA GLY A 97 22.18 -8.68 21.46
C GLY A 97 20.90 -9.50 21.25
N PRO A 98 20.66 -10.51 22.11
CA PRO A 98 19.43 -11.30 22.06
C PRO A 98 18.24 -10.42 22.47
N VAL A 99 17.51 -9.89 21.48
CA VAL A 99 16.26 -9.15 21.73
C VAL A 99 15.11 -10.16 21.74
N PRO A 100 14.30 -10.24 22.81
CA PRO A 100 13.11 -11.08 22.82
C PRO A 100 12.13 -10.62 21.73
N GLY A 101 11.80 -11.53 20.81
CA GLY A 101 10.82 -11.34 19.74
C GLY A 101 11.34 -11.77 18.37
N ASN A 102 10.44 -12.29 17.53
CA ASN A 102 10.75 -12.60 16.14
C ASN A 102 10.69 -11.32 15.30
N TYR A 103 11.87 -10.77 15.00
CA TYR A 103 12.04 -9.59 14.14
C TYR A 103 12.86 -9.93 12.91
N CYS A 104 12.55 -9.28 11.79
CA CYS A 104 13.40 -9.20 10.61
C CYS A 104 13.88 -7.76 10.43
N TYR A 105 15.18 -7.56 10.23
CA TYR A 105 15.74 -6.24 9.93
C TYR A 105 16.09 -6.16 8.46
N HIS A 106 15.50 -5.18 7.77
CA HIS A 106 15.70 -4.96 6.35
C HIS A 106 16.50 -3.69 6.14
N LEU A 107 17.71 -3.81 5.61
CA LEU A 107 18.51 -2.65 5.22
C LEU A 107 17.85 -1.97 4.02
N VAL A 108 17.53 -0.68 4.14
CA VAL A 108 16.99 0.09 3.03
C VAL A 108 18.14 0.48 2.12
N GLN A 109 18.27 -0.19 0.98
CA GLN A 109 19.18 0.20 -0.09
C GLN A 109 18.72 1.56 -0.63
N GLN A 110 19.66 2.49 -0.88
CA GLN A 110 19.37 3.81 -1.45
C GLN A 110 18.24 4.57 -0.72
N PRO A 111 18.38 4.86 0.59
CA PRO A 111 17.34 5.52 1.34
C PRO A 111 17.03 6.93 0.79
N PRO A 112 15.77 7.38 0.88
CA PRO A 112 15.44 8.76 0.54
C PRO A 112 16.10 9.76 1.49
N ALA A 113 16.13 11.02 1.08
CA ALA A 113 16.75 12.11 1.84
C ALA A 113 16.13 12.28 3.24
N THR A 114 14.83 12.02 3.40
CA THR A 114 14.13 12.17 4.68
C THR A 114 13.40 10.90 5.10
N MET A 115 13.17 10.76 6.40
CA MET A 115 12.49 9.60 7.00
C MET A 115 10.98 9.67 6.81
N THR A 116 10.45 10.88 6.67
CA THR A 116 9.08 11.11 6.22
C THR A 116 8.88 10.56 4.81
N ASP A 117 9.81 10.83 3.88
CA ASP A 117 9.76 10.28 2.52
C ASP A 117 9.89 8.76 2.52
N LEU A 118 10.74 8.19 3.39
CA LEU A 118 10.83 6.74 3.55
C LEU A 118 9.47 6.15 3.95
N ALA A 119 8.78 6.77 4.92
CA ALA A 119 7.45 6.31 5.32
C ALA A 119 6.42 6.44 4.20
N TYR A 120 6.41 7.55 3.46
CA TYR A 120 5.49 7.74 2.32
C TYR A 120 5.72 6.71 1.21
N ARG A 121 6.99 6.40 0.92
CA ARG A 121 7.36 5.34 -0.02
C ARG A 121 6.88 3.99 0.46
N VAL A 122 7.07 3.65 1.73
CA VAL A 122 6.52 2.39 2.27
C VAL A 122 5.00 2.33 2.13
N TYR A 123 4.27 3.41 2.43
CA TYR A 123 2.82 3.43 2.25
C TYR A 123 2.40 3.17 0.78
N CYS A 124 3.11 3.79 -0.17
CA CYS A 124 2.80 3.70 -1.59
C CYS A 124 3.30 2.38 -2.23
N ASP A 125 4.58 2.10 -2.09
CA ASP A 125 5.27 1.04 -2.82
C ASP A 125 5.02 -0.34 -2.21
N VAL A 126 4.69 -0.40 -0.91
CA VAL A 126 4.35 -1.65 -0.22
C VAL A 126 2.83 -1.77 -0.02
N PHE A 127 2.20 -0.81 0.68
CA PHE A 127 0.82 -1.01 1.16
C PHE A 127 -0.27 -0.68 0.13
N ALA A 128 0.00 0.13 -0.90
CA ALA A 128 -1.00 0.42 -1.94
C ALA A 128 -1.51 -0.87 -2.61
N LEU A 129 -0.61 -1.83 -2.83
CA LEU A 129 -0.93 -3.13 -3.42
C LEU A 129 -1.83 -4.01 -2.57
N PHE A 130 -2.11 -3.65 -1.32
CA PHE A 130 -2.98 -4.41 -0.41
C PHE A 130 -4.19 -3.62 0.07
N SER A 131 -4.28 -2.33 -0.24
CA SER A 131 -5.27 -1.41 0.33
C SER A 131 -6.39 -1.10 -0.64
N ASP A 132 -7.65 -1.24 -0.22
CA ASP A 132 -8.83 -0.83 -0.97
C ASP A 132 -9.03 0.69 -0.90
N ILE A 133 -8.79 1.26 0.28
CA ILE A 133 -8.99 2.69 0.56
C ILE A 133 -7.80 3.22 1.35
N VAL A 134 -7.37 4.44 1.03
CA VAL A 134 -6.43 5.23 1.82
C VAL A 134 -7.19 6.37 2.50
N LEU A 135 -7.36 6.27 3.81
CA LEU A 135 -8.06 7.24 4.64
C LEU A 135 -7.05 8.15 5.34
N ILE A 136 -7.12 9.46 5.09
CA ILE A 136 -6.14 10.44 5.56
C ILE A 136 -6.84 11.51 6.40
N SER A 137 -6.38 11.71 7.64
CA SER A 137 -6.82 12.83 8.49
C SER A 137 -5.99 14.07 8.20
N VAL A 138 -6.61 15.14 7.67
CA VAL A 138 -5.89 16.39 7.34
C VAL A 138 -5.23 17.00 8.58
N ALA A 139 -5.94 16.99 9.70
CA ALA A 139 -5.43 17.51 10.96
C ALA A 139 -4.19 16.75 11.44
N ASP A 140 -4.19 15.42 11.29
CA ASP A 140 -3.08 14.60 11.78
C ASP A 140 -1.90 14.53 10.82
N PHE A 141 -2.15 14.67 9.52
CA PHE A 141 -1.11 14.63 8.50
C PHE A 141 -0.29 15.94 8.43
N GLY A 142 -0.74 16.97 9.16
CA GLY A 142 -0.06 18.26 9.27
C GLY A 142 -0.58 19.32 8.27
N GLY A 143 -1.85 19.23 7.88
CA GLY A 143 -2.52 20.21 7.01
C GLY A 143 -2.75 19.72 5.58
N LEU A 144 -3.59 20.46 4.85
CA LEU A 144 -4.02 20.08 3.50
C LEU A 144 -2.85 20.04 2.53
N GLU A 145 -1.94 21.01 2.58
CA GLU A 145 -0.75 21.09 1.72
C GLU A 145 0.06 19.78 1.74
N ARG A 146 0.31 19.23 2.93
CA ARG A 146 1.04 17.96 3.07
C ARG A 146 0.26 16.80 2.47
N VAL A 147 -1.05 16.75 2.70
CA VAL A 147 -1.92 15.70 2.11
C VAL A 147 -1.85 15.75 0.58
N LEU A 148 -1.94 16.95 0.00
CA LEU A 148 -1.88 17.14 -1.45
C LEU A 148 -0.52 16.72 -2.00
N SER A 149 0.58 17.17 -1.39
CA SER A 149 1.94 16.76 -1.76
C SER A 149 2.12 15.24 -1.71
N PHE A 150 1.59 14.58 -0.68
CA PHE A 150 1.59 13.12 -0.57
C PHE A 150 0.79 12.44 -1.69
N VAL A 151 -0.43 12.92 -1.97
CA VAL A 151 -1.27 12.37 -3.05
C VAL A 151 -0.62 12.59 -4.42
N CYS A 152 -0.02 13.76 -4.68
CA CYS A 152 0.76 14.02 -5.90
C CYS A 152 1.90 13.01 -6.03
N SER A 153 2.71 12.84 -4.99
CA SER A 153 3.83 11.88 -4.98
C SER A 153 3.34 10.45 -5.21
N TRP A 154 2.20 10.08 -4.62
CA TRP A 154 1.57 8.78 -4.83
C TRP A 154 1.19 8.57 -6.29
N VAL A 155 0.52 9.53 -6.92
CA VAL A 155 0.12 9.45 -8.34
C VAL A 155 1.35 9.29 -9.23
N LEU A 156 2.37 10.14 -9.05
CA LEU A 156 3.60 10.10 -9.85
C LEU A 156 4.32 8.75 -9.71
N ARG A 157 4.36 8.17 -8.51
CA ARG A 157 4.96 6.84 -8.29
C ARG A 157 4.14 5.75 -8.95
N ARG A 158 2.82 5.77 -8.79
CA ARG A 158 1.93 4.77 -9.37
C ARG A 158 1.91 4.81 -10.89
N GLN A 159 2.20 5.96 -11.51
CA GLN A 159 2.40 6.05 -12.97
C GLN A 159 3.55 5.18 -13.48
N LEU A 160 4.59 4.98 -12.67
CA LEU A 160 5.75 4.18 -13.02
C LEU A 160 5.54 2.67 -12.74
N GLN A 161 4.46 2.31 -12.04
CA GLN A 161 4.21 0.96 -11.59
C GLN A 161 3.14 0.26 -12.42
N LYS A 162 3.35 -1.04 -12.66
CA LYS A 162 2.34 -1.93 -13.26
C LYS A 162 1.92 -3.00 -12.24
N PRO A 163 0.65 -3.44 -12.22
CA PRO A 163 -0.47 -2.91 -13.03
C PRO A 163 -0.89 -1.49 -12.60
N LYS A 164 -1.59 -0.81 -13.50
CA LYS A 164 -2.20 0.49 -13.21
C LYS A 164 -3.30 0.27 -12.17
N LEU A 165 -3.11 0.80 -10.96
CA LEU A 165 -4.10 0.68 -9.89
C LEU A 165 -4.57 2.06 -9.48
N ARG A 166 -5.89 2.23 -9.50
CA ARG A 166 -6.55 3.44 -9.01
C ARG A 166 -6.74 3.35 -7.51
N THR A 167 -6.29 4.36 -6.78
CA THR A 167 -6.39 4.43 -5.32
C THR A 167 -7.58 5.30 -4.90
N HIS A 168 -8.45 4.79 -4.05
CA HIS A 168 -9.52 5.58 -3.43
C HIS A 168 -8.98 6.29 -2.18
N PHE A 169 -8.84 7.60 -2.26
CA PHE A 169 -8.49 8.45 -1.15
C PHE A 169 -9.76 9.01 -0.48
N VAL A 170 -9.87 8.79 0.83
CA VAL A 170 -10.89 9.41 1.67
C VAL A 170 -10.19 10.43 2.55
N VAL A 171 -10.49 11.70 2.37
CA VAL A 171 -9.89 12.80 3.12
C VAL A 171 -10.84 13.21 4.23
N ALA A 172 -10.40 13.06 5.47
CA ALA A 172 -11.16 13.45 6.66
C ALA A 172 -10.81 14.89 7.05
N THR A 173 -11.78 15.80 6.86
CA THR A 173 -11.66 17.22 7.20
C THR A 173 -13.03 17.87 7.37
N ASP A 174 -13.10 18.85 8.25
CA ASP A 174 -14.24 19.72 8.51
C ASP A 174 -14.14 21.07 7.77
N LYS A 175 -12.99 21.39 7.17
CA LYS A 175 -12.68 22.71 6.62
C LYS A 175 -12.84 22.83 5.11
N TYR A 176 -12.67 21.73 4.39
CA TYR A 176 -12.59 21.73 2.93
C TYR A 176 -13.64 20.79 2.34
N CYS A 177 -14.26 21.21 1.23
CA CYS A 177 -15.12 20.32 0.46
C CYS A 177 -14.32 19.58 -0.64
N LEU A 178 -14.94 18.58 -1.27
CA LEU A 178 -14.29 17.80 -2.33
C LEU A 178 -13.80 18.67 -3.49
N LYS A 179 -14.56 19.71 -3.87
CA LYS A 179 -14.18 20.61 -4.98
C LYS A 179 -12.91 21.39 -4.66
N ASP A 180 -12.78 21.88 -3.42
CA ASP A 180 -11.59 22.61 -2.98
C ASP A 180 -10.36 21.71 -3.06
N ILE A 181 -10.46 20.49 -2.51
CA ILE A 181 -9.35 19.53 -2.53
C ILE A 181 -8.97 19.13 -3.96
N GLN A 182 -9.95 18.93 -4.85
CA GLN A 182 -9.68 18.60 -6.25
C GLN A 182 -9.00 19.75 -7.00
N PHE A 183 -9.41 20.99 -6.73
CA PHE A 183 -8.80 22.18 -7.32
C PHE A 183 -7.36 22.35 -6.84
N GLU A 184 -7.12 22.27 -5.53
CA GLU A 184 -5.80 22.42 -4.95
C GLU A 184 -4.85 21.27 -5.33
N LEU A 185 -5.37 20.04 -5.47
CA LEU A 185 -4.58 18.91 -5.96
C LEU A 185 -4.12 19.15 -7.41
N LEU A 186 -5.02 19.64 -8.26
CA LEU A 186 -4.68 19.98 -9.64
C LEU A 186 -3.63 21.08 -9.68
N ALA A 187 -3.79 22.15 -8.91
CA ALA A 187 -2.81 23.24 -8.82
C ALA A 187 -1.44 22.73 -8.35
N THR A 188 -1.42 21.89 -7.31
CA THR A 188 -0.20 21.28 -6.78
C THR A 188 0.51 20.41 -7.82
N MET A 189 -0.22 19.53 -8.53
CA MET A 189 0.38 18.71 -9.58
C MET A 189 0.85 19.52 -10.80
N MET A 190 0.14 20.58 -11.17
CA MET A 190 0.53 21.46 -12.27
C MET A 190 1.84 22.20 -11.97
N ALA A 191 2.10 22.56 -10.71
CA ALA A 191 3.36 23.18 -10.31
C ALA A 191 4.56 22.24 -10.57
N ASP A 192 4.38 20.94 -10.33
CA ASP A 192 5.42 19.92 -10.57
C ASP A 192 5.50 19.47 -12.03
N GLN A 193 4.42 19.61 -12.82
CA GLN A 193 4.31 19.15 -14.21
C GLN A 193 4.08 20.30 -15.20
N TRP A 194 4.86 21.37 -15.08
CA TRP A 194 4.71 22.62 -15.86
C TRP A 194 4.70 22.45 -17.39
N THR A 195 5.19 21.33 -17.93
CA THR A 195 5.19 21.02 -19.36
C THR A 195 3.92 20.32 -19.86
N GLN A 196 3.04 19.89 -18.96
CA GLN A 196 1.78 19.22 -19.32
C GLN A 196 0.60 20.19 -19.34
N SER A 197 -0.39 19.90 -20.18
CA SER A 197 -1.65 20.65 -20.18
C SER A 197 -2.50 20.30 -18.95
N VAL A 198 -3.33 21.26 -18.51
CA VAL A 198 -4.29 21.05 -17.41
C VAL A 198 -5.18 19.82 -17.64
N ALA A 199 -5.61 19.59 -18.88
CA ALA A 199 -6.42 18.42 -19.23
C ALA A 199 -5.65 17.10 -19.06
N SER A 200 -4.35 17.08 -19.37
CA SER A 200 -3.47 15.91 -19.17
C SER A 200 -3.29 15.59 -17.69
N VAL A 201 -3.02 16.61 -16.87
CA VAL A 201 -2.86 16.44 -15.41
C VAL A 201 -4.17 16.00 -14.77
N LYS A 202 -5.31 16.59 -15.17
CA LYS A 202 -6.62 16.17 -14.68
C LYS A 202 -6.96 14.72 -15.05
N ARG A 203 -6.62 14.29 -16.28
CA ARG A 203 -6.77 12.88 -16.69
C ARG A 203 -5.87 11.98 -15.85
N THR A 204 -4.61 12.35 -15.65
CA THR A 204 -3.67 11.64 -14.78
C THR A 204 -4.23 11.47 -13.36
N ILE A 205 -4.70 12.54 -12.72
CA ILE A 205 -5.31 12.46 -11.39
C ILE A 205 -6.47 11.47 -11.40
N SER A 206 -7.37 11.58 -12.39
CA SER A 206 -8.56 10.74 -12.47
C SER A 206 -8.24 9.25 -12.72
N ASP A 207 -7.17 8.99 -13.46
CA ASP A 207 -6.70 7.67 -13.85
C ASP A 207 -6.11 6.88 -12.68
N TYR A 208 -5.49 7.58 -11.72
CA TYR A 208 -4.78 6.96 -10.59
C TYR A 208 -5.47 7.20 -9.25
N THR A 209 -6.43 8.12 -9.17
CA THR A 209 -7.11 8.45 -7.91
C THR A 209 -8.63 8.53 -8.04
N GLU A 210 -9.30 8.20 -6.95
CA GLU A 210 -10.68 8.56 -6.67
C GLU A 210 -10.68 9.30 -5.32
N LEU A 211 -11.39 10.42 -5.23
CA LEU A 211 -11.37 11.27 -4.03
C LEU A 211 -12.77 11.33 -3.42
N SER A 212 -12.83 11.18 -2.10
CA SER A 212 -14.02 11.44 -1.31
C SER A 212 -13.65 12.23 -0.07
N VAL A 213 -14.56 13.06 0.43
CA VAL A 213 -14.36 13.85 1.64
C VAL A 213 -15.39 13.45 2.67
N ILE A 214 -14.92 13.27 3.90
CA ILE A 214 -15.78 13.03 5.07
C ILE A 214 -15.48 14.08 6.13
N ASN A 215 -16.50 14.43 6.90
CA ASN A 215 -16.29 15.26 8.09
C ASN A 215 -15.61 14.41 9.18
N GLY A 216 -14.37 14.75 9.50
CA GLY A 216 -13.56 14.02 10.47
C GLY A 216 -14.08 14.12 11.91
N ALA A 217 -14.75 15.22 12.27
CA ALA A 217 -15.29 15.46 13.61
C ALA A 217 -16.58 14.66 13.85
N SER A 218 -17.37 14.40 12.81
CA SER A 218 -18.63 13.64 12.91
C SER A 218 -18.52 12.18 12.42
N ALA A 219 -17.31 11.71 12.13
CA ALA A 219 -17.11 10.34 11.68
C ALA A 219 -17.53 9.35 12.78
N SER A 220 -18.50 8.49 12.43
CA SER A 220 -19.06 7.46 13.31
C SER A 220 -18.56 6.07 12.92
N PRO A 221 -18.67 5.07 13.82
CA PRO A 221 -18.43 3.67 13.45
C PRO A 221 -19.26 3.22 12.24
N GLY A 222 -20.48 3.72 12.08
CA GLY A 222 -21.32 3.43 10.91
C GLY A 222 -20.78 3.99 9.60
N LEU A 223 -20.15 5.17 9.63
CA LEU A 223 -19.44 5.72 8.47
C LEU A 223 -18.24 4.85 8.10
N VAL A 224 -17.47 4.40 9.08
CA VAL A 224 -16.35 3.47 8.88
C VAL A 224 -16.82 2.16 8.22
N VAL A 225 -17.91 1.57 8.71
CA VAL A 225 -18.52 0.38 8.08
C VAL A 225 -18.93 0.65 6.64
N LYS A 226 -19.50 1.84 6.35
CA LYS A 226 -19.80 2.24 4.97
C LYS A 226 -18.54 2.37 4.12
N LEU A 227 -17.43 2.90 4.65
CA LEU A 227 -16.15 2.95 3.95
C LEU A 227 -15.67 1.54 3.60
N PHE A 228 -15.74 0.59 4.54
CA PHE A 228 -15.47 -0.80 4.22
C PHE A 228 -16.47 -1.40 3.22
N GLY A 229 -17.67 -0.82 3.09
CA GLY A 229 -18.64 -1.16 2.05
C GLY A 229 -18.35 -0.57 0.67
N LEU A 230 -17.48 0.45 0.60
CA LEU A 230 -17.14 1.13 -0.66
C LEU A 230 -16.16 0.28 -1.47
N ARG A 231 -16.71 -0.27 -2.56
CA ARG A 231 -16.07 -0.77 -3.79
C ARG A 231 -15.16 -1.99 -3.71
N ASN A 232 -15.23 -2.70 -4.83
CA ASN A 232 -14.57 -3.96 -5.17
C ASN A 232 -13.55 -3.73 -6.32
N HIS A 233 -12.96 -2.53 -6.46
CA HIS A 233 -12.13 -2.23 -7.64
C HIS A 233 -10.94 -3.20 -7.73
N ARG A 234 -10.30 -3.50 -6.59
CA ARG A 234 -9.26 -4.51 -6.49
C ARG A 234 -9.74 -5.92 -6.82
N GLN A 235 -10.98 -6.26 -6.44
CA GLN A 235 -11.57 -7.55 -6.79
C GLN A 235 -11.79 -7.66 -8.31
N ALA A 236 -12.21 -6.59 -8.98
CA ALA A 236 -12.33 -6.55 -10.44
C ALA A 236 -10.97 -6.75 -11.14
N GLU A 237 -9.89 -6.26 -10.53
CA GLU A 237 -8.50 -6.44 -10.99
C GLU A 237 -7.87 -7.77 -10.52
N GLY A 238 -8.63 -8.67 -9.89
CA GLY A 238 -8.10 -9.95 -9.39
C GLY A 238 -7.14 -9.85 -8.19
N LEU A 239 -7.07 -8.69 -7.52
CA LEU A 239 -6.18 -8.39 -6.40
C LEU A 239 -6.85 -8.58 -5.02
N HIS A 240 -7.84 -9.47 -4.93
CA HIS A 240 -8.52 -9.79 -3.68
C HIS A 240 -7.89 -11.05 -3.05
N PHE A 241 -6.85 -10.80 -2.28
CA PHE A 241 -6.03 -11.81 -1.61
C PHE A 241 -6.71 -12.35 -0.36
N THR A 242 -6.45 -13.62 -0.03
CA THR A 242 -6.79 -14.17 1.29
C THR A 242 -5.90 -13.56 2.38
N GLY A 243 -6.22 -13.78 3.65
CA GLY A 243 -5.32 -13.44 4.76
C GLY A 243 -3.96 -14.14 4.63
N SER A 244 -3.98 -15.43 4.28
CA SER A 244 -2.80 -16.27 4.02
C SER A 244 -1.92 -15.66 2.92
N ASP A 245 -2.51 -15.33 1.77
CA ASP A 245 -1.81 -14.72 0.62
C ASP A 245 -1.25 -13.33 0.99
N THR A 246 -2.07 -12.51 1.66
CA THR A 246 -1.68 -11.17 2.10
C THR A 246 -0.45 -11.22 2.99
N LYS A 247 -0.37 -12.19 3.90
CA LYS A 247 0.81 -12.39 4.76
C LYS A 247 2.05 -12.69 3.93
N ILE A 248 1.99 -13.64 2.99
CA ILE A 248 3.14 -14.03 2.17
C ILE A 248 3.59 -12.86 1.29
N LEU A 249 2.65 -12.26 0.56
CA LEU A 249 2.93 -11.20 -0.40
C LEU A 249 3.39 -9.90 0.26
N LEU A 250 2.83 -9.54 1.42
CA LEU A 250 3.25 -8.34 2.15
C LEU A 250 4.70 -8.46 2.62
N ARG A 251 5.10 -9.63 3.13
CA ARG A 251 6.49 -9.89 3.52
C ARG A 251 7.44 -9.79 2.34
N ALA A 252 7.07 -10.39 1.21
CA ALA A 252 7.83 -10.29 -0.03
C ALA A 252 7.94 -8.84 -0.51
N ALA A 253 6.86 -8.05 -0.42
CA ALA A 253 6.86 -6.63 -0.81
C ALA A 253 7.76 -5.77 0.08
N ILE A 254 7.77 -6.00 1.40
CA ILE A 254 8.67 -5.32 2.35
C ILE A 254 10.13 -5.63 2.03
N ALA A 255 10.46 -6.92 1.86
CA ALA A 255 11.82 -7.35 1.53
C ALA A 255 12.27 -6.81 0.16
N HIS A 256 11.41 -6.87 -0.86
CA HIS A 256 11.69 -6.32 -2.19
C HIS A 256 11.93 -4.81 -2.14
N TYR A 257 11.03 -4.05 -1.50
CA TYR A 257 11.15 -2.59 -1.43
C TYR A 257 12.48 -2.18 -0.78
N THR A 258 12.88 -2.84 0.30
CA THR A 258 14.13 -2.51 0.98
C THR A 258 15.37 -2.88 0.19
N ALA A 259 15.36 -4.01 -0.52
CA ALA A 259 16.47 -4.42 -1.37
C ALA A 259 16.56 -3.59 -2.67
N LYS A 260 15.41 -3.22 -3.24
CA LYS A 260 15.30 -2.66 -4.58
C LYS A 260 14.17 -1.61 -4.67
N PRO A 261 14.30 -0.45 -3.99
CA PRO A 261 13.20 0.52 -3.86
C PRO A 261 12.79 1.21 -5.17
N MET A 262 13.62 1.13 -6.22
CA MET A 262 13.34 1.73 -7.53
C MET A 262 12.74 0.72 -8.53
N GLU A 263 12.75 -0.58 -8.21
CA GLU A 263 12.17 -1.62 -9.06
C GLU A 263 10.71 -1.87 -8.67
N THR A 264 9.86 -2.12 -9.68
CA THR A 264 8.45 -2.45 -9.44
C THR A 264 8.34 -3.85 -8.80
N PHE A 265 7.50 -3.96 -7.78
CA PHE A 265 7.25 -5.26 -7.16
C PHE A 265 6.46 -6.16 -8.11
N ASN A 266 7.06 -7.28 -8.52
CA ASN A 266 6.40 -8.25 -9.38
C ASN A 266 5.53 -9.21 -8.56
N LEU A 267 4.24 -8.87 -8.48
CA LEU A 267 3.24 -9.66 -7.75
C LEU A 267 3.15 -11.11 -8.25
N VAL A 268 3.21 -11.33 -9.56
CA VAL A 268 3.06 -12.66 -10.17
C VAL A 268 4.24 -13.56 -9.84
N ALA A 269 5.46 -13.00 -9.86
CA ALA A 269 6.64 -13.74 -9.43
C ALA A 269 6.58 -14.05 -7.93
N ALA A 270 6.15 -13.08 -7.11
CA ALA A 270 6.05 -13.24 -5.66
C ALA A 270 4.97 -14.24 -5.22
N SER A 271 3.91 -14.44 -6.01
CA SER A 271 2.88 -15.45 -5.72
C SER A 271 3.26 -16.87 -6.14
N ARG A 272 4.37 -17.05 -6.88
CA ARG A 272 4.78 -18.34 -7.45
C ARG A 272 6.20 -18.77 -7.04
N PRO A 273 6.59 -18.73 -5.75
CA PRO A 273 7.96 -19.05 -5.33
C PRO A 273 8.38 -20.48 -5.66
N SER A 274 7.45 -21.44 -5.56
CA SER A 274 7.72 -22.85 -5.87
C SER A 274 7.54 -23.21 -7.35
N TRP A 275 6.95 -22.32 -8.15
CA TRP A 275 6.54 -22.59 -9.53
C TRP A 275 6.73 -21.35 -10.43
N PRO A 276 7.97 -20.88 -10.58
CA PRO A 276 8.26 -19.63 -11.29
C PRO A 276 7.71 -19.66 -12.72
N VAL A 277 7.39 -18.48 -13.26
CA VAL A 277 7.01 -18.35 -14.67
C VAL A 277 8.22 -18.75 -15.52
N PRO A 278 8.09 -19.68 -16.48
CA PRO A 278 9.21 -20.05 -17.35
C PRO A 278 9.79 -18.84 -18.08
N GLU A 279 11.11 -18.70 -18.10
CA GLU A 279 11.80 -17.54 -18.68
C GLU A 279 11.46 -17.36 -20.17
N GLU A 280 11.30 -18.47 -20.89
CA GLU A 280 10.99 -18.49 -22.33
C GLU A 280 9.49 -18.44 -22.64
N LEU A 281 8.60 -18.29 -21.64
CA LEU A 281 7.15 -18.27 -21.89
C LEU A 281 6.75 -17.17 -22.88
N GLY A 282 7.36 -15.98 -22.77
CA GLY A 282 7.11 -14.89 -23.71
C GLY A 282 7.59 -15.21 -25.13
N HIS A 283 8.71 -15.92 -25.26
CA HIS A 283 9.22 -16.38 -26.55
C HIS A 283 8.26 -17.39 -27.18
N HIS A 284 7.83 -18.40 -26.43
CA HIS A 284 6.88 -19.42 -26.91
C HIS A 284 5.51 -18.83 -27.28
N ILE A 285 5.01 -17.85 -26.51
CA ILE A 285 3.77 -17.13 -26.89
C ILE A 285 3.99 -16.35 -28.20
N GLY A 286 5.15 -15.72 -28.35
CA GLY A 286 5.52 -15.01 -29.58
C GLY A 286 5.59 -15.93 -30.80
N GLU A 287 6.23 -17.09 -30.67
CA GLU A 287 6.29 -18.12 -31.72
C GLU A 287 4.91 -18.67 -32.05
N PHE A 288 4.08 -18.95 -31.04
CA PHE A 288 2.70 -19.39 -31.25
C PHE A 288 1.89 -18.35 -32.03
N LEU A 289 1.95 -17.08 -31.63
CA LEU A 289 1.27 -15.98 -32.33
C LEU A 289 1.78 -15.80 -33.76
N ALA A 290 3.09 -16.00 -34.00
CA ALA A 290 3.69 -15.91 -35.33
C ALA A 290 3.33 -17.12 -36.22
N ALA A 291 3.07 -18.29 -35.63
CA ALA A 291 2.66 -19.50 -36.33
C ALA A 291 1.15 -19.55 -36.62
N CYS A 292 0.35 -18.72 -35.94
CA CYS A 292 -1.07 -18.61 -36.19
C CYS A 292 -1.34 -17.91 -37.55
N PRO A 293 -2.25 -18.44 -38.39
CA PRO A 293 -2.64 -17.79 -39.63
C PRO A 293 -3.28 -16.43 -39.35
N PRO A 294 -3.14 -15.43 -40.25
CA PRO A 294 -3.63 -14.05 -40.06
C PRO A 294 -5.15 -13.89 -40.11
N GLU A 295 -5.90 -14.98 -39.95
CA GLU A 295 -7.36 -14.94 -39.82
C GLU A 295 -7.78 -14.23 -38.53
N PRO A 296 -9.02 -13.69 -38.45
CA PRO A 296 -9.48 -12.90 -37.31
C PRO A 296 -9.87 -13.79 -36.12
N VAL A 297 -9.03 -14.77 -35.79
CA VAL A 297 -9.20 -15.58 -34.60
C VAL A 297 -8.67 -14.76 -33.44
N ASP A 298 -9.56 -14.41 -32.52
CA ASP A 298 -9.15 -13.82 -31.26
C ASP A 298 -8.32 -14.85 -30.48
N HIS A 299 -6.98 -14.69 -30.48
CA HIS A 299 -6.06 -15.59 -29.80
C HIS A 299 -5.95 -15.32 -28.29
N TYR A 300 -6.49 -14.19 -27.81
CA TYR A 300 -6.43 -13.81 -26.40
C TYR A 300 -7.10 -14.84 -25.46
N PRO A 301 -8.27 -15.43 -25.77
CA PRO A 301 -8.90 -16.46 -24.96
C PRO A 301 -8.09 -17.75 -24.86
N ILE A 302 -7.38 -18.15 -25.93
CA ILE A 302 -6.57 -19.38 -25.97
C ILE A 302 -5.33 -19.20 -25.09
N ILE A 303 -4.63 -18.08 -25.25
CA ILE A 303 -3.47 -17.73 -24.43
C ILE A 303 -3.89 -17.56 -22.97
N ALA A 304 -5.00 -16.86 -22.72
CA ALA A 304 -5.54 -16.71 -21.37
C ALA A 304 -5.92 -18.06 -20.75
N SER A 305 -6.55 -18.97 -21.49
CA SER A 305 -6.90 -20.31 -21.01
C SER A 305 -5.66 -21.14 -20.69
N ALA A 306 -4.63 -21.12 -21.54
CA ALA A 306 -3.37 -21.81 -21.28
C ALA A 306 -2.63 -21.24 -20.04
N LEU A 307 -2.64 -19.92 -19.87
CA LEU A 307 -2.09 -19.26 -18.68
C LEU A 307 -2.89 -19.57 -17.41
N VAL A 308 -4.22 -19.65 -17.50
CA VAL A 308 -5.11 -20.06 -16.41
C VAL A 308 -4.86 -21.52 -16.02
N MET A 309 -4.73 -22.44 -16.98
CA MET A 309 -4.38 -23.83 -16.67
C MET A 309 -2.99 -23.98 -16.06
N ASN A 310 -2.01 -23.15 -16.47
CA ASN A 310 -0.70 -23.07 -15.82
C ASN A 310 -0.73 -22.37 -14.44
N ALA A 311 -1.81 -21.66 -14.12
CA ALA A 311 -2.03 -21.07 -12.79
C ALA A 311 -2.71 -22.04 -11.81
N PHE A 312 -3.46 -23.02 -12.31
CA PHE A 312 -4.17 -24.03 -11.51
C PHE A 312 -3.64 -25.44 -11.83
N HIS A 313 -2.59 -25.87 -11.12
CA HIS A 313 -2.09 -27.24 -11.24
C HIS A 313 -3.06 -28.23 -10.56
N PRO A 314 -3.23 -29.47 -11.09
CA PRO A 314 -4.02 -30.51 -10.43
C PRO A 314 -3.62 -30.69 -8.96
N GLY A 315 -4.56 -30.45 -8.04
CA GLY A 315 -4.36 -30.54 -6.58
C GLY A 315 -4.56 -29.25 -5.78
N LEU A 316 -4.85 -28.11 -6.44
CA LEU A 316 -5.11 -26.81 -5.79
C LEU A 316 -6.58 -26.34 -5.92
N HIS A 317 -7.53 -27.28 -5.93
CA HIS A 317 -8.98 -26.99 -5.86
C HIS A 317 -9.50 -27.06 -4.43
#